data_AF-A0A0S8KD00-F1
#
_entry.id   AF-A0A0S8KD00-F1
#
_cell.length_a   1.000
_cell.length_b   1.000
_cell.length_c   1.000
_cell.angle_alpha   90.00
_cell.angle_beta   90.00
_cell.angle_gamma   90.00
#
_symmetry.space_group_name_H-M   'P 1'
#
loop_
_entity.id
_entity.type
_entity.pdbx_description
1 polymer ?
#
loop_
_entity_poly.entity_id
_entity_poly.type
_entity_poly.pdbx_seq_one_letter_code
_entity_poly.pdbx_strand_id
1 'polypeptide(L)'
;QVCSETGLEIPDMEDRVFSVMAGGDFALIKSVEGYEDFPDFGRYQLREKRIQPGDVVVAITEGGETPFVIGTAWEGLDAGARVFFVYNNPTEVLCRYVKRSREVIEEPRITKLDLTTGPMAITGSTRMQATTAEMFVVGSAFEIALVRFLRNRLSPVQMEKLGLKEQEPGYYNRLLSELLELLSSPQAVDTLARATRFEESIYRRGGLVTYMADSFLLDVLTDTTERSPTFMIPAFRKYGDNRSPSSWAFVKDPFRTTEKAWHALLQREPRGLKWRRKVYEQLNAPVNLKAQPPKLDNSEIYKFMIGSESDPSLTNVPDSALVVITTGGEKDRLIRTALRKFGSQFKTTAALVVGLADVAVPTDETFLFPCSLADSPLQLWHHLAVKLILNTLSTATMVRMGRVIGNAMVWLSPSNKKLIDRGSRLIAQQTGCSYEQACIALHEAMEEVESGQRQGQEVPSPVALAIERLRGEREES
;
A
#
# COMPACT_ATOMS: atom_id res chain seq x y z
N GLN A 1 22.41 1.35 2.90
CA GLN A 1 22.72 1.76 4.29
C GLN A 1 23.91 1.02 4.88
N VAL A 2 23.88 -0.31 5.05
CA VAL A 2 24.98 -1.09 5.67
C VAL A 2 26.34 -0.90 4.97
N CYS A 3 26.37 -0.84 3.64
CA CYS A 3 27.60 -0.55 2.87
C CYS A 3 28.19 0.84 3.21
N SER A 4 27.34 1.86 3.36
CA SER A 4 27.75 3.22 3.75
C SER A 4 28.25 3.29 5.20
N GLU A 5 27.67 2.52 6.11
CA GLU A 5 28.09 2.46 7.51
C GLU A 5 29.40 1.67 7.69
N THR A 6 29.62 0.68 6.83
CA THR A 6 30.80 -0.20 6.90
C THR A 6 31.98 0.26 6.02
N GLY A 7 31.79 1.30 5.19
CA GLY A 7 32.77 1.78 4.22
C GLY A 7 33.06 0.78 3.10
N LEU A 8 32.14 -0.16 2.87
CA LEU A 8 32.29 -1.20 1.87
C LEU A 8 31.65 -0.73 0.55
N GLU A 9 32.46 -0.53 -0.48
CA GLU A 9 31.96 -0.28 -1.84
C GLU A 9 31.94 -1.60 -2.61
N ILE A 10 30.77 -1.92 -3.18
CA ILE A 10 30.63 -3.03 -4.11
C ILE A 10 30.27 -2.42 -5.48
N PRO A 11 31.24 -2.35 -6.40
CA PRO A 11 31.04 -1.70 -7.70
C PRO A 11 29.85 -2.32 -8.45
N ASP A 12 29.20 -1.49 -9.27
CA ASP A 12 28.16 -1.91 -10.23
C ASP A 12 26.91 -2.56 -9.64
N MET A 13 26.59 -2.31 -8.36
CA MET A 13 25.40 -2.84 -7.68
C MET A 13 24.20 -1.89 -7.62
N GLU A 14 24.44 -0.58 -7.70
CA GLU A 14 23.36 0.42 -7.69
C GLU A 14 22.50 0.29 -8.96
N ASP A 15 21.20 0.63 -8.84
CA ASP A 15 20.25 0.61 -9.95
C ASP A 15 20.23 -0.71 -10.75
N ARG A 16 20.32 -1.86 -10.06
CA ARG A 16 20.13 -3.20 -10.64
C ARG A 16 18.72 -3.75 -10.44
N VAL A 17 17.90 -3.08 -9.62
CA VAL A 17 16.53 -3.50 -9.29
C VAL A 17 15.59 -2.31 -9.48
N PHE A 18 14.52 -2.56 -10.23
CA PHE A 18 13.55 -1.54 -10.60
C PHE A 18 12.14 -2.03 -10.32
N SER A 19 11.32 -1.15 -9.73
CA SER A 19 9.87 -1.32 -9.70
C SER A 19 9.23 -0.62 -10.90
N VAL A 20 8.15 -1.23 -11.39
CA VAL A 20 7.28 -0.73 -12.47
C VAL A 20 5.86 -0.80 -11.94
N MET A 21 5.15 0.32 -11.89
CA MET A 21 3.83 0.44 -11.27
C MET A 21 2.91 1.27 -12.18
N ALA A 22 1.64 0.89 -12.25
CA ALA A 22 0.62 1.64 -12.99
C ALA A 22 0.53 3.08 -12.44
N GLY A 23 1.00 4.06 -13.22
CA GLY A 23 1.10 5.47 -12.78
C GLY A 23 2.48 5.94 -12.33
N GLY A 24 3.49 5.05 -12.29
CA GLY A 24 4.83 5.36 -11.77
C GLY A 24 4.82 5.65 -10.27
N ASP A 25 5.89 6.21 -9.71
CA ASP A 25 5.96 6.46 -8.26
C ASP A 25 4.88 7.43 -7.74
N PHE A 26 4.21 8.20 -8.62
CA PHE A 26 3.04 8.99 -8.24
C PHE A 26 1.93 8.12 -7.63
N ALA A 27 1.80 6.86 -8.08
CA ALA A 27 0.81 5.94 -7.57
C ALA A 27 1.05 5.50 -6.12
N LEU A 28 2.22 5.77 -5.53
CA LEU A 28 2.46 5.60 -4.09
C LEU A 28 1.60 6.55 -3.24
N ILE A 29 1.09 7.63 -3.83
CA ILE A 29 0.33 8.67 -3.13
C ILE A 29 -1.16 8.51 -3.44
N LYS A 30 -1.46 8.27 -4.71
CA LYS A 30 -2.84 8.18 -5.20
C LYS A 30 -2.87 7.31 -6.45
N SER A 31 -3.77 6.32 -6.47
CA SER A 31 -4.02 5.50 -7.65
C SER A 31 -4.34 6.37 -8.88
N VAL A 32 -3.76 5.99 -10.02
CA VAL A 32 -3.99 6.69 -11.29
C VAL A 32 -5.05 5.93 -12.06
N GLU A 33 -6.25 6.48 -12.08
CA GLU A 33 -7.43 5.84 -12.65
C GLU A 33 -7.21 5.38 -14.10
N GLY A 34 -7.61 4.14 -14.37
CA GLY A 34 -7.50 3.51 -15.68
C GLY A 34 -6.10 3.04 -16.07
N TYR A 35 -5.03 3.37 -15.35
CA TYR A 35 -3.68 2.95 -15.77
C TYR A 35 -3.46 1.44 -15.63
N GLU A 36 -4.08 0.81 -14.64
CA GLU A 36 -3.95 -0.64 -14.42
C GLU A 36 -4.68 -1.47 -15.51
N ASP A 37 -5.61 -0.86 -16.24
CA ASP A 37 -6.50 -1.54 -17.19
C ASP A 37 -5.88 -1.75 -18.58
N PHE A 38 -4.70 -1.20 -18.86
CA PHE A 38 -4.05 -1.26 -20.18
C PHE A 38 -2.73 -2.05 -20.17
N PRO A 39 -2.66 -3.20 -20.86
CA PRO A 39 -1.41 -3.96 -21.02
C PRO A 39 -0.29 -3.15 -21.67
N ASP A 40 -0.63 -2.34 -22.68
CA ASP A 40 0.34 -1.51 -23.41
C ASP A 40 1.10 -0.54 -22.51
N PHE A 41 0.48 -0.08 -21.42
CA PHE A 41 1.12 0.82 -20.48
C PHE A 41 2.19 0.08 -19.67
N GLY A 42 1.91 -1.15 -19.25
CA GLY A 42 2.88 -2.02 -18.58
C GLY A 42 4.05 -2.38 -19.51
N ARG A 43 3.74 -2.76 -20.75
CA ARG A 43 4.77 -3.04 -21.77
C ARG A 43 5.66 -1.83 -22.00
N TYR A 44 5.07 -0.66 -22.19
CA TYR A 44 5.82 0.56 -22.45
C TYR A 44 6.72 0.96 -21.27
N GLN A 45 6.23 0.93 -20.02
CA GLN A 45 7.10 1.22 -18.87
C GLN A 45 8.28 0.25 -18.78
N LEU A 46 8.07 -1.03 -19.09
CA LEU A 46 9.14 -2.02 -19.06
C LEU A 46 10.17 -1.79 -20.18
N ARG A 47 9.72 -1.38 -21.38
CA ARG A 47 10.61 -0.92 -22.48
C ARG A 47 11.46 0.27 -22.08
N GLU A 48 10.90 1.24 -21.33
CA GLU A 48 11.67 2.39 -20.83
C GLU A 48 12.80 1.96 -19.88
N LYS A 49 12.68 0.79 -19.24
CA LYS A 49 13.74 0.20 -18.42
C LYS A 49 14.77 -0.60 -19.22
N ARG A 50 14.57 -0.75 -20.53
CA ARG A 50 15.49 -1.45 -21.45
C ARG A 50 15.81 -2.87 -20.97
N ILE A 51 14.77 -3.59 -20.54
CA ILE A 51 14.89 -5.01 -20.22
C ILE A 51 15.48 -5.75 -21.41
N GLN A 52 16.38 -6.68 -21.12
CA GLN A 52 17.15 -7.41 -22.11
C GLN A 52 17.39 -8.86 -21.67
N PRO A 53 17.94 -9.72 -22.55
CA PRO A 53 18.31 -11.08 -22.17
C PRO A 53 19.28 -11.10 -20.99
N GLY A 54 18.99 -11.95 -20.00
CA GLY A 54 19.75 -12.04 -18.74
C GLY A 54 19.08 -11.34 -17.55
N ASP A 55 18.11 -10.45 -17.81
CA ASP A 55 17.30 -9.85 -16.76
C ASP A 55 16.21 -10.80 -16.23
N VAL A 56 15.65 -10.44 -15.07
CA VAL A 56 14.51 -11.13 -14.46
C VAL A 56 13.37 -10.13 -14.28
N VAL A 57 12.17 -10.52 -14.74
CA VAL A 57 10.93 -9.79 -14.52
C VAL A 57 10.04 -10.60 -13.59
N VAL A 58 9.65 -10.00 -12.47
CA VAL A 58 8.67 -10.58 -11.54
C VAL A 58 7.39 -9.75 -11.64
N ALA A 59 6.40 -10.27 -12.36
CA ALA A 59 5.11 -9.66 -12.56
C ALA A 59 4.15 -10.09 -11.43
N ILE A 60 3.78 -9.15 -10.57
CA ILE A 60 3.02 -9.40 -9.33
C ILE A 60 1.61 -8.84 -9.46
N THR A 61 0.59 -9.69 -9.32
CA THR A 61 -0.82 -9.31 -9.39
C THR A 61 -1.65 -10.20 -8.48
N GLU A 62 -2.21 -9.63 -7.41
CA GLU A 62 -3.04 -10.40 -6.47
C GLU A 62 -4.13 -11.21 -7.18
N GLY A 63 -4.94 -10.54 -8.00
CA GLY A 63 -6.06 -11.17 -8.69
C GLY A 63 -5.66 -12.09 -9.84
N GLY A 64 -4.40 -12.07 -10.29
CA GLY A 64 -3.95 -12.83 -11.46
C GLY A 64 -4.49 -12.31 -12.80
N GLU A 65 -5.10 -11.13 -12.81
CA GLU A 65 -5.87 -10.62 -13.96
C GLU A 65 -5.57 -9.17 -14.36
N THR A 66 -4.71 -8.46 -13.62
CA THR A 66 -4.44 -7.05 -13.84
C THR A 66 -3.79 -6.83 -15.22
N PRO A 67 -4.45 -6.15 -16.18
CA PRO A 67 -3.94 -6.03 -17.55
C PRO A 67 -2.55 -5.40 -17.65
N PHE A 68 -2.26 -4.35 -16.88
CA PHE A 68 -0.95 -3.71 -16.82
C PHE A 68 0.16 -4.72 -16.46
N VAL A 69 -0.06 -5.55 -15.43
CA VAL A 69 0.92 -6.55 -14.96
C VAL A 69 1.07 -7.70 -15.97
N ILE A 70 -0.02 -8.12 -16.59
CA ILE A 70 0.05 -9.10 -17.70
C ILE A 70 0.88 -8.51 -18.86
N GLY A 71 0.73 -7.21 -19.14
CA GLY A 71 1.57 -6.49 -20.09
C GLY A 71 3.06 -6.54 -19.75
N THR A 72 3.45 -6.32 -18.49
CA THR A 72 4.87 -6.42 -18.10
C THR A 72 5.41 -7.85 -18.24
N ALA A 73 4.60 -8.88 -17.96
CA ALA A 73 4.99 -10.27 -18.17
C ALA A 73 5.28 -10.56 -19.66
N TRP A 74 4.40 -10.12 -20.57
CA TRP A 74 4.60 -10.31 -22.01
C TRP A 74 5.82 -9.54 -22.54
N GLU A 75 5.99 -8.29 -22.13
CA GLU A 75 7.17 -7.52 -22.55
C GLU A 75 8.48 -8.14 -22.05
N GLY A 76 8.50 -8.67 -20.83
CA GLY A 76 9.65 -9.40 -20.31
C GLY A 76 10.03 -10.60 -21.18
N LEU A 77 9.03 -11.38 -21.61
CA LEU A 77 9.25 -12.51 -22.51
C LEU A 77 9.77 -12.07 -23.88
N ASP A 78 9.16 -11.04 -24.48
CA ASP A 78 9.53 -10.54 -25.80
C ASP A 78 10.94 -9.96 -25.81
N ALA A 79 11.37 -9.35 -24.70
CA ALA A 79 12.73 -8.86 -24.49
C ALA A 79 13.75 -9.99 -24.20
N GLY A 80 13.30 -11.23 -24.02
CA GLY A 80 14.16 -12.38 -23.71
C GLY A 80 14.58 -12.50 -22.24
N ALA A 81 13.89 -11.80 -21.34
CA ALA A 81 14.12 -11.92 -19.89
C ALA A 81 13.48 -13.19 -19.32
N ARG A 82 13.94 -13.62 -18.14
CA ARG A 82 13.24 -14.66 -17.38
C ARG A 82 12.04 -14.04 -16.67
N VAL A 83 10.86 -14.63 -16.84
CA VAL A 83 9.61 -14.07 -16.31
C VAL A 83 9.01 -14.98 -15.23
N PHE A 84 8.65 -14.36 -14.10
CA PHE A 84 7.83 -14.93 -13.04
C PHE A 84 6.49 -14.21 -12.99
N PHE A 85 5.40 -14.96 -12.81
CA PHE A 85 4.05 -14.43 -12.65
C PHE A 85 3.48 -14.88 -11.31
N VAL A 86 3.19 -13.92 -10.43
CA VAL A 86 2.79 -14.12 -9.03
C VAL A 86 1.34 -13.71 -8.86
N TYR A 87 0.51 -14.57 -8.27
CA TYR A 87 -0.91 -14.34 -8.08
C TYR A 87 -1.49 -15.14 -6.91
N ASN A 88 -2.68 -14.75 -6.43
CA ASN A 88 -3.30 -15.30 -5.22
C ASN A 88 -4.69 -15.91 -5.43
N ASN A 89 -5.21 -15.91 -6.65
CA ASN A 89 -6.43 -16.63 -7.00
C ASN A 89 -6.12 -18.07 -7.45
N PRO A 90 -7.01 -19.04 -7.19
CA PRO A 90 -6.80 -20.43 -7.61
C PRO A 90 -6.57 -20.55 -9.12
N THR A 91 -5.48 -21.22 -9.50
CA THR A 91 -5.06 -21.39 -10.89
C THR A 91 -6.18 -21.93 -11.78
N GLU A 92 -6.90 -22.95 -11.32
CA GLU A 92 -7.96 -23.61 -12.06
C GLU A 92 -9.16 -22.69 -12.31
N VAL A 93 -9.46 -21.78 -11.38
CA VAL A 93 -10.55 -20.80 -11.52
C VAL A 93 -10.16 -19.74 -12.54
N LEU A 94 -8.96 -19.17 -12.42
CA LEU A 94 -8.45 -18.18 -13.38
C LEU A 94 -8.39 -18.76 -14.79
N CYS A 95 -7.81 -19.94 -14.93
CA CYS A 95 -7.73 -20.60 -16.23
C CYS A 95 -9.13 -20.88 -16.77
N ARG A 96 -10.07 -21.42 -15.98
CA ARG A 96 -11.41 -21.76 -16.48
C ARG A 96 -12.20 -20.54 -16.96
N TYR A 97 -12.19 -19.43 -16.22
CA TYR A 97 -13.13 -18.33 -16.44
C TYR A 97 -12.52 -17.04 -17.01
N VAL A 98 -11.21 -16.83 -16.88
CA VAL A 98 -10.56 -15.56 -17.24
C VAL A 98 -9.54 -15.80 -18.36
N LYS A 99 -9.94 -15.54 -19.61
CA LYS A 99 -9.12 -15.79 -20.81
C LYS A 99 -7.71 -15.19 -20.71
N ARG A 100 -7.60 -13.90 -20.37
CA ARG A 100 -6.30 -13.19 -20.25
C ARG A 100 -5.38 -13.83 -19.19
N SER A 101 -5.95 -14.34 -18.10
CA SER A 101 -5.20 -15.02 -17.05
C SER A 101 -4.78 -16.41 -17.51
N ARG A 102 -5.67 -17.16 -18.18
CA ARG A 102 -5.34 -18.44 -18.81
C ARG A 102 -4.15 -18.30 -19.77
N GLU A 103 -4.16 -17.30 -20.65
CA GLU A 103 -3.10 -17.12 -21.65
C GLU A 103 -1.71 -16.95 -21.02
N VAL A 104 -1.60 -16.13 -19.96
CA VAL A 104 -0.31 -15.92 -19.27
C VAL A 104 0.06 -17.10 -18.36
N ILE A 105 -0.92 -17.77 -17.75
CA ILE A 105 -0.69 -18.93 -16.87
C ILE A 105 -0.37 -20.21 -17.68
N GLU A 106 -0.90 -20.39 -18.89
CA GLU A 106 -0.60 -21.57 -19.71
C GLU A 106 0.69 -21.40 -20.55
N GLU A 107 1.23 -20.18 -20.66
CA GLU A 107 2.47 -19.90 -21.39
C GLU A 107 3.68 -20.61 -20.75
N PRO A 108 4.28 -21.64 -21.39
CA PRO A 108 5.31 -22.48 -20.78
C PRO A 108 6.61 -21.75 -20.41
N ARG A 109 6.90 -20.60 -21.05
CA ARG A 109 8.12 -19.81 -20.78
C ARG A 109 8.05 -19.01 -19.48
N ILE A 110 6.86 -18.81 -18.92
CA ILE A 110 6.66 -18.07 -17.65
C ILE A 110 6.75 -19.06 -16.48
N THR A 111 7.44 -18.68 -15.41
CA THR A 111 7.41 -19.42 -14.14
C THR A 111 6.26 -18.90 -13.27
N LYS A 112 5.41 -19.77 -12.76
CA LYS A 112 4.20 -19.37 -12.02
C LYS A 112 4.46 -19.52 -10.53
N LEU A 113 4.13 -18.49 -9.76
CA LEU A 113 4.09 -18.53 -8.31
C LEU A 113 2.61 -18.41 -7.90
N ASP A 114 1.95 -19.57 -7.83
CA ASP A 114 0.59 -19.68 -7.28
C ASP A 114 0.66 -19.55 -5.76
N LEU A 115 0.23 -18.40 -5.26
CA LEU A 115 0.17 -18.05 -3.84
C LEU A 115 -1.28 -18.00 -3.37
N THR A 116 -2.12 -18.94 -3.81
CA THR A 116 -3.54 -18.97 -3.43
C THR A 116 -3.73 -18.79 -1.92
N THR A 117 -4.35 -17.67 -1.50
CA THR A 117 -4.50 -17.28 -0.09
C THR A 117 -5.89 -17.56 0.49
N GLY A 118 -6.84 -18.01 -0.32
CA GLY A 118 -8.24 -18.15 0.08
C GLY A 118 -8.95 -16.79 0.25
N PRO A 119 -10.13 -16.76 0.88
CA PRO A 119 -10.90 -15.54 1.05
C PRO A 119 -10.18 -14.55 2.00
N MET A 120 -10.22 -13.27 1.64
CA MET A 120 -9.72 -12.20 2.51
C MET A 120 -10.56 -12.09 3.78
N ALA A 121 -9.94 -11.68 4.89
CA ALA A 121 -10.63 -11.49 6.17
C ALA A 121 -11.67 -10.37 6.04
N ILE A 122 -11.31 -9.33 5.28
CA ILE A 122 -12.21 -8.31 4.78
C ILE A 122 -12.30 -8.46 3.26
N THR A 123 -13.49 -8.81 2.78
CA THR A 123 -13.77 -9.10 1.38
C THR A 123 -13.36 -7.92 0.50
N GLY A 124 -12.47 -8.17 -0.45
CA GLY A 124 -11.96 -7.19 -1.40
C GLY A 124 -10.74 -6.39 -0.95
N SER A 125 -10.24 -6.61 0.29
CA SER A 125 -9.06 -5.91 0.85
C SER A 125 -7.78 -6.69 0.57
N THR A 126 -7.34 -6.67 -0.69
CA THR A 126 -6.18 -7.41 -1.21
C THR A 126 -4.85 -6.95 -0.59
N ARG A 127 -4.80 -5.69 -0.13
CA ARG A 127 -3.71 -5.12 0.67
C ARG A 127 -3.44 -5.86 1.98
N MET A 128 -4.33 -6.77 2.41
CA MET A 128 -4.14 -7.59 3.61
C MET A 128 -3.39 -8.89 3.27
N GLN A 129 -4.05 -10.04 3.31
CA GLN A 129 -3.37 -11.34 3.27
C GLN A 129 -2.60 -11.59 1.98
N ALA A 130 -3.17 -11.23 0.82
CA ALA A 130 -2.54 -11.48 -0.46
C ALA A 130 -1.21 -10.74 -0.65
N THR A 131 -1.21 -9.41 -0.50
CA THR A 131 0.04 -8.64 -0.62
C THR A 131 1.04 -8.94 0.49
N THR A 132 0.60 -9.34 1.69
CA THR A 132 1.50 -9.86 2.73
C THR A 132 2.17 -11.16 2.28
N ALA A 133 1.43 -12.09 1.65
CA ALA A 133 1.99 -13.32 1.10
C ALA A 133 2.94 -13.05 -0.07
N GLU A 134 2.60 -12.14 -0.98
CA GLU A 134 3.47 -11.71 -2.08
C GLU A 134 4.78 -11.09 -1.54
N MET A 135 4.68 -10.18 -0.57
CA MET A 135 5.83 -9.56 0.08
C MET A 135 6.71 -10.59 0.79
N PHE A 136 6.11 -11.53 1.52
CA PHE A 136 6.84 -12.60 2.18
C PHE A 136 7.58 -13.50 1.17
N VAL A 137 6.87 -14.03 0.16
CA VAL A 137 7.46 -15.00 -0.77
C VAL A 137 8.49 -14.35 -1.68
N VAL A 138 8.13 -13.23 -2.34
CA VAL A 138 9.03 -12.54 -3.28
C VAL A 138 10.19 -11.89 -2.52
N GLY A 139 9.92 -11.28 -1.36
CA GLY A 139 10.94 -10.70 -0.49
C GLY A 139 11.95 -11.74 0.00
N SER A 140 11.48 -12.88 0.52
CA SER A 140 12.36 -13.97 0.98
C SER A 140 13.20 -14.53 -0.18
N ALA A 141 12.57 -14.77 -1.33
CA ALA A 141 13.30 -15.25 -2.51
C ALA A 141 14.37 -14.25 -2.98
N PHE A 142 14.05 -12.95 -2.90
CA PHE A 142 15.00 -11.90 -3.25
C PHE A 142 16.16 -11.81 -2.26
N GLU A 143 15.92 -11.91 -0.95
CA GLU A 143 17.00 -11.97 0.04
C GLU A 143 17.92 -13.18 -0.16
N ILE A 144 17.35 -14.37 -0.40
CA ILE A 144 18.12 -15.58 -0.70
C ILE A 144 19.00 -15.35 -1.94
N ALA A 145 18.42 -14.80 -3.01
CA ALA A 145 19.14 -14.50 -4.24
C ALA A 145 20.24 -13.46 -4.02
N LEU A 146 19.97 -12.41 -3.26
CA LEU A 146 20.91 -11.34 -2.93
C LEU A 146 22.10 -11.87 -2.14
N VAL A 147 21.85 -12.66 -1.08
CA VAL A 147 22.92 -13.24 -0.25
C VAL A 147 23.77 -14.21 -1.07
N ARG A 148 23.15 -15.06 -1.90
CA ARG A 148 23.88 -15.96 -2.82
C ARG A 148 24.73 -15.18 -3.83
N PHE A 149 24.19 -14.10 -4.36
CA PHE A 149 24.89 -13.23 -5.29
C PHE A 149 26.11 -12.55 -4.64
N LEU A 150 25.95 -12.06 -3.41
CA LEU A 150 26.99 -11.39 -2.63
C LEU A 150 28.07 -12.36 -2.13
N ARG A 151 27.70 -13.60 -1.75
CA ARG A 151 28.64 -14.65 -1.34
C ARG A 151 29.72 -14.93 -2.39
N ASN A 152 29.40 -14.77 -3.67
CA ASN A 152 30.35 -14.98 -4.77
C ASN A 152 31.23 -13.75 -5.06
N ARG A 153 31.02 -12.62 -4.37
CA ARG A 153 31.71 -11.33 -4.61
C ARG A 153 32.41 -10.77 -3.37
N LEU A 154 31.98 -11.18 -2.19
CA LEU A 154 32.51 -10.72 -0.92
C LEU A 154 33.34 -11.79 -0.24
N SER A 155 34.39 -11.38 0.46
CA SER A 155 35.15 -12.27 1.32
C SER A 155 34.30 -12.74 2.52
N PRO A 156 34.63 -13.88 3.15
CA PRO A 156 33.93 -14.34 4.36
C PRO A 156 33.90 -13.28 5.48
N VAL A 157 34.97 -12.50 5.64
CA VAL A 157 35.05 -11.40 6.61
C VAL A 157 34.07 -10.28 6.29
N GLN A 158 33.91 -9.93 5.01
CA GLN A 158 32.94 -8.92 4.57
C GLN A 158 31.50 -9.42 4.77
N MET A 159 31.22 -10.68 4.43
CA MET A 159 29.91 -11.29 4.68
C MET A 159 29.54 -11.27 6.16
N GLU A 160 30.49 -11.63 7.04
CA GLU A 160 30.32 -11.58 8.49
C GLU A 160 30.10 -10.16 8.99
N LYS A 161 30.89 -9.18 8.52
CA LYS A 161 30.75 -7.75 8.87
C LYS A 161 29.37 -7.20 8.49
N LEU A 162 28.81 -7.67 7.37
CA LEU A 162 27.46 -7.29 6.91
C LEU A 162 26.34 -8.12 7.55
N GLY A 163 26.66 -9.12 8.39
CA GLY A 163 25.67 -10.02 8.99
C GLY A 163 24.96 -10.92 7.97
N LEU A 164 25.51 -11.10 6.77
CA LEU A 164 24.86 -11.83 5.69
C LEU A 164 25.09 -13.33 5.86
N LYS A 165 24.00 -14.07 6.07
CA LYS A 165 24.02 -15.54 6.16
C LYS A 165 23.02 -16.10 5.15
N GLU A 166 23.45 -17.09 4.37
CA GLU A 166 22.55 -17.79 3.47
C GLU A 166 21.59 -18.63 4.32
N GLN A 167 20.30 -18.43 4.11
CA GLN A 167 19.23 -19.08 4.86
C GLN A 167 18.41 -19.94 3.91
N GLU A 168 18.01 -21.12 4.37
CA GLU A 168 17.10 -21.99 3.64
C GLU A 168 15.65 -21.48 3.76
N PRO A 169 14.75 -21.79 2.80
CA PRO A 169 13.36 -21.35 2.84
C PRO A 169 12.63 -21.68 4.16
N GLY A 170 12.98 -22.79 4.82
CA GLY A 170 12.42 -23.16 6.12
C GLY A 170 12.75 -22.18 7.25
N TYR A 171 13.85 -21.43 7.17
CA TYR A 171 14.17 -20.35 8.12
C TYR A 171 13.15 -19.22 8.03
N TYR A 172 12.87 -18.75 6.80
CA TYR A 172 11.88 -17.71 6.55
C TYR A 172 10.48 -18.13 6.99
N ASN A 173 10.09 -19.38 6.71
CA ASN A 173 8.79 -19.89 7.16
C ASN A 173 8.66 -19.87 8.70
N ARG A 174 9.69 -20.28 9.44
CA ARG A 174 9.68 -20.20 10.91
C ARG A 174 9.55 -18.77 11.40
N LEU A 175 10.33 -17.85 10.87
CA LEU A 175 10.27 -16.44 11.28
C LEU A 175 8.91 -15.79 11.00
N LEU A 176 8.26 -16.13 9.89
CA LEU A 176 6.91 -15.66 9.63
C LEU A 176 5.92 -16.21 10.66
N SER A 177 5.99 -17.51 10.97
CA SER A 177 5.14 -18.13 11.99
C SER A 177 5.34 -17.49 13.36
N GLU A 178 6.59 -17.28 13.78
CA GLU A 178 6.95 -16.61 15.03
C GLU A 178 6.40 -15.17 15.08
N LEU A 179 6.53 -14.42 13.98
CA LEU A 179 5.98 -13.06 13.88
C LEU A 179 4.45 -13.05 14.02
N LEU A 180 3.76 -13.96 13.32
CA LEU A 180 2.30 -14.06 13.36
C LEU A 180 1.79 -14.49 14.74
N GLU A 181 2.45 -15.46 15.38
CA GLU A 181 2.15 -15.88 16.76
C GLU A 181 2.30 -14.71 17.73
N LEU A 182 3.38 -13.94 17.60
CA LEU A 182 3.65 -12.79 18.45
C LEU A 182 2.59 -11.71 18.28
N LEU A 183 2.28 -11.33 17.04
CA LEU A 183 1.28 -10.29 16.74
C LEU A 183 -0.15 -10.74 17.07
N SER A 184 -0.38 -12.05 17.19
CA SER A 184 -1.66 -12.62 17.63
C SER A 184 -1.72 -12.90 19.13
N SER A 185 -0.65 -12.60 19.89
CA SER A 185 -0.64 -12.76 21.34
C SER A 185 -1.70 -11.87 22.01
N PRO A 186 -2.25 -12.27 23.17
CA PRO A 186 -3.24 -11.46 23.89
C PRO A 186 -2.77 -10.02 24.16
N GLN A 187 -1.48 -9.83 24.44
CA GLN A 187 -0.89 -8.51 24.65
C GLN A 187 -0.88 -7.67 23.37
N ALA A 188 -0.44 -8.22 22.25
CA ALA A 188 -0.42 -7.51 20.97
C ALA A 188 -1.85 -7.15 20.51
N VAL A 189 -2.80 -8.07 20.70
CA VAL A 189 -4.22 -7.85 20.40
C VAL A 189 -4.82 -6.75 21.29
N ASP A 190 -4.52 -6.72 22.59
CA ASP A 190 -4.97 -5.63 23.47
C ASP A 190 -4.37 -4.28 23.03
N THR A 191 -3.07 -4.24 22.73
CA THR A 191 -2.40 -3.03 22.22
C THR A 191 -3.06 -2.55 20.92
N LEU A 192 -3.32 -3.44 19.95
CA LEU A 192 -4.05 -3.12 18.72
C LEU A 192 -5.44 -2.56 19.03
N ALA A 193 -6.17 -3.16 19.96
CA ALA A 193 -7.50 -2.71 20.33
C ALA A 193 -7.47 -1.31 20.98
N ARG A 194 -6.48 -1.02 21.82
CA ARG A 194 -6.28 0.33 22.39
C ARG A 194 -5.92 1.35 21.30
N ALA A 195 -4.98 1.02 20.41
CA ALA A 195 -4.59 1.88 19.29
C ALA A 195 -5.78 2.17 18.34
N THR A 196 -6.60 1.14 18.09
CA THR A 196 -7.81 1.25 17.26
C THR A 196 -8.82 2.20 17.89
N ARG A 197 -9.10 2.05 19.20
CA ARG A 197 -10.01 2.96 19.92
C ARG A 197 -9.47 4.38 19.97
N PHE A 198 -8.16 4.55 20.14
CA PHE A 198 -7.50 5.85 20.10
C PHE A 198 -7.78 6.56 18.78
N GLU A 199 -7.44 5.91 17.65
CA GLU A 199 -7.60 6.48 16.32
C GLU A 199 -9.08 6.73 15.97
N GLU A 200 -9.96 5.76 16.24
CA GLU A 200 -11.40 5.91 16.06
C GLU A 200 -11.93 7.13 16.83
N SER A 201 -11.50 7.31 18.08
CA SER A 201 -11.96 8.41 18.91
C SER A 201 -11.55 9.78 18.37
N ILE A 202 -10.35 9.89 17.77
CA ILE A 202 -9.88 11.10 17.08
C ILE A 202 -10.82 11.40 15.91
N TYR A 203 -11.10 10.41 15.04
CA TYR A 203 -11.99 10.61 13.89
C TYR A 203 -13.42 10.98 14.30
N ARG A 204 -13.98 10.35 15.33
CA ARG A 204 -15.33 10.70 15.84
C ARG A 204 -15.44 12.12 16.38
N ARG A 205 -14.33 12.69 16.88
CA ARG A 205 -14.28 14.09 17.32
C ARG A 205 -14.00 15.06 16.17
N GLY A 206 -14.02 14.59 14.92
CA GLY A 206 -13.71 15.39 13.73
C GLY A 206 -12.22 15.70 13.59
N GLY A 207 -11.37 14.88 14.20
CA GLY A 207 -9.93 15.06 14.20
C GLY A 207 -9.18 14.28 13.12
N LEU A 208 -7.88 14.54 13.02
CA LEU A 208 -6.97 13.90 12.07
C LEU A 208 -5.74 13.30 12.77
N VAL A 209 -5.16 12.27 12.16
CA VAL A 209 -3.94 11.61 12.64
C VAL A 209 -2.78 11.90 11.69
N THR A 210 -1.70 12.46 12.21
CA THR A 210 -0.42 12.58 11.50
C THR A 210 0.55 11.56 12.06
N TYR A 211 0.99 10.63 11.20
CA TYR A 211 2.03 9.67 11.51
C TYR A 211 3.41 10.24 11.19
N MET A 212 4.39 9.99 12.05
CA MET A 212 5.80 10.30 11.77
C MET A 212 6.66 9.05 11.82
N ALA A 213 7.51 8.87 10.81
CA ALA A 213 8.46 7.77 10.70
C ALA A 213 9.77 8.23 10.04
N ASP A 214 10.80 7.40 10.12
CA ASP A 214 12.08 7.59 9.40
C ASP A 214 12.32 6.39 8.47
N SER A 215 12.93 5.31 8.98
CA SER A 215 13.34 4.15 8.17
C SER A 215 12.16 3.41 7.51
N PHE A 216 10.97 3.47 8.12
CA PHE A 216 9.76 2.76 7.68
C PHE A 216 8.68 3.71 7.14
N LEU A 217 9.08 4.89 6.66
CA LEU A 217 8.15 5.89 6.13
C LEU A 217 7.33 5.36 4.93
N LEU A 218 7.90 4.48 4.10
CA LEU A 218 7.21 3.84 2.99
C LEU A 218 6.05 2.94 3.45
N ASP A 219 6.23 2.17 4.52
CA ASP A 219 5.19 1.29 5.08
C ASP A 219 4.01 2.10 5.61
N VAL A 220 4.30 3.23 6.27
CA VAL A 220 3.28 4.15 6.76
C VAL A 220 2.57 4.86 5.60
N LEU A 221 3.32 5.31 4.59
CA LEU A 221 2.78 5.96 3.39
C LEU A 221 1.81 5.02 2.65
N THR A 222 2.21 3.76 2.44
CA THR A 222 1.40 2.78 1.71
C THR A 222 0.13 2.41 2.46
N ASP A 223 0.15 2.25 3.79
CA ASP A 223 -1.09 2.04 4.56
C ASP A 223 -1.99 3.28 4.53
N THR A 224 -1.45 4.48 4.77
CA THR A 224 -2.26 5.70 4.87
C THR A 224 -2.90 6.10 3.54
N THR A 225 -2.23 5.88 2.41
CA THR A 225 -2.74 6.19 1.07
C THR A 225 -3.81 5.19 0.62
N GLU A 226 -3.64 3.89 0.91
CA GLU A 226 -4.61 2.85 0.58
C GLU A 226 -5.93 2.96 1.36
N ARG A 227 -5.96 3.67 2.49
CA ARG A 227 -7.21 3.91 3.23
C ARG A 227 -8.24 4.69 2.39
N SER A 228 -7.80 5.60 1.51
CA SER A 228 -8.70 6.42 0.70
C SER A 228 -9.54 5.60 -0.30
N PRO A 229 -8.95 4.81 -1.23
CA PRO A 229 -9.74 3.97 -2.13
C PRO A 229 -10.48 2.84 -1.40
N THR A 230 -9.97 2.39 -0.24
CA THR A 230 -10.54 1.25 0.51
C THR A 230 -11.78 1.63 1.34
N PHE A 231 -11.78 2.81 1.97
CA PHE A 231 -12.81 3.22 2.93
C PHE A 231 -13.49 4.56 2.58
N MET A 232 -13.19 5.09 1.39
CA MET A 232 -13.65 6.39 0.89
C MET A 232 -13.31 7.58 1.80
N ILE A 233 -12.21 7.51 2.55
CA ILE A 233 -11.71 8.68 3.27
C ILE A 233 -11.03 9.66 2.29
N PRO A 234 -10.96 10.96 2.61
CA PRO A 234 -10.25 11.93 1.79
C PRO A 234 -8.82 11.50 1.45
N ALA A 235 -8.45 11.62 0.18
CA ALA A 235 -7.10 11.29 -0.28
C ALA A 235 -6.08 12.33 0.21
N PHE A 236 -4.79 12.00 0.05
CA PHE A 236 -3.73 12.97 0.27
C PHE A 236 -3.95 14.19 -0.62
N ARG A 237 -3.73 15.37 -0.03
CA ARG A 237 -3.98 16.65 -0.67
C ARG A 237 -2.67 17.28 -1.10
N LYS A 238 -2.68 17.93 -2.27
CA LYS A 238 -1.53 18.69 -2.76
C LYS A 238 -1.37 19.98 -1.96
N TYR A 239 -0.13 20.41 -1.77
CA TYR A 239 0.19 21.70 -1.20
C TYR A 239 -0.45 22.83 -2.03
N GLY A 240 -1.09 23.77 -1.33
CA GLY A 240 -1.82 24.88 -1.93
C GLY A 240 -3.23 24.54 -2.43
N ASP A 241 -3.66 23.27 -2.36
CA ASP A 241 -5.07 22.93 -2.56
C ASP A 241 -5.87 23.26 -1.30
N ASN A 242 -6.62 24.35 -1.36
CA ASN A 242 -7.47 24.82 -0.27
C ASN A 242 -8.94 24.39 -0.44
N ARG A 243 -9.24 23.54 -1.43
CA ARG A 243 -10.61 23.11 -1.76
C ARG A 243 -10.90 21.69 -1.32
N SER A 244 -9.95 20.79 -1.49
CA SER A 244 -10.13 19.39 -1.10
C SER A 244 -10.06 19.23 0.43
N PRO A 245 -10.85 18.30 1.01
CA PRO A 245 -10.72 17.96 2.43
C PRO A 245 -9.35 17.38 2.74
N SER A 246 -8.88 17.61 3.97
CA SER A 246 -7.64 16.98 4.48
C SER A 246 -7.85 15.47 4.65
N SER A 247 -6.81 14.68 4.34
CA SER A 247 -6.78 13.25 4.64
C SER A 247 -6.93 13.02 6.14
N TRP A 248 -7.71 12.02 6.54
CA TRP A 248 -7.88 11.64 7.94
C TRP A 248 -6.57 11.12 8.55
N ALA A 249 -5.76 10.45 7.73
CA ALA A 249 -4.44 9.98 8.08
C ALA A 249 -3.41 10.57 7.11
N PHE A 250 -2.32 11.15 7.62
CA PHE A 250 -1.21 11.66 6.80
C PHE A 250 0.14 11.22 7.38
N VAL A 251 1.19 11.22 6.57
CA VAL A 251 2.54 10.79 7.00
C VAL A 251 3.58 11.88 6.79
N LYS A 252 4.53 12.01 7.74
CA LYS A 252 5.63 12.98 7.68
C LYS A 252 6.98 12.42 8.13
N ASP A 253 8.06 12.91 7.53
CA ASP A 253 9.45 12.78 7.95
C ASP A 253 9.82 13.98 8.83
N PRO A 254 10.24 13.79 10.10
CA PRO A 254 10.56 14.90 11.01
C PRO A 254 11.97 15.50 10.82
N PHE A 255 12.79 14.91 9.97
CA PHE A 255 14.21 15.25 9.79
C PHE A 255 14.49 16.00 8.49
N ARG A 256 13.79 15.68 7.41
CA ARG A 256 14.15 16.07 6.03
C ARG A 256 13.07 16.93 5.39
N THR A 257 13.46 17.82 4.48
CA THR A 257 12.51 18.51 3.58
C THR A 257 11.82 17.50 2.67
N THR A 258 10.68 17.85 2.07
CA THR A 258 9.84 16.94 1.29
C THR A 258 10.62 16.22 0.17
N GLU A 259 11.44 16.93 -0.61
CA GLU A 259 12.28 16.30 -1.64
C GLU A 259 13.28 15.30 -1.05
N LYS A 260 13.95 15.67 0.05
CA LYS A 260 14.91 14.80 0.75
C LYS A 260 14.24 13.62 1.43
N ALA A 261 13.01 13.80 1.92
CA ALA A 261 12.19 12.74 2.51
C ALA A 261 11.79 11.73 1.45
N TRP A 262 11.34 12.17 0.27
CA TRP A 262 11.09 11.29 -0.88
C TRP A 262 12.32 10.50 -1.31
N HIS A 263 13.48 11.18 -1.43
CA HIS A 263 14.73 10.51 -1.74
C HIS A 263 15.13 9.49 -0.67
N ALA A 264 15.01 9.83 0.61
CA ALA A 264 15.32 8.92 1.71
C ALA A 264 14.36 7.72 1.76
N LEU A 265 13.07 7.94 1.51
CA LEU A 265 12.04 6.90 1.47
C LEU A 265 12.28 5.90 0.35
N LEU A 266 12.66 6.37 -0.85
CA LEU A 266 12.87 5.50 -2.02
C LEU A 266 14.31 5.01 -2.16
N GLN A 267 15.27 5.62 -1.45
CA GLN A 267 16.72 5.46 -1.65
C GLN A 267 17.18 5.82 -3.07
N ARG A 268 16.41 6.66 -3.77
CA ARG A 268 16.64 7.19 -5.12
C ARG A 268 15.70 8.35 -5.38
N GLU A 269 15.95 9.11 -6.45
CA GLU A 269 14.94 10.04 -6.96
C GLU A 269 13.63 9.31 -7.32
N PRO A 270 12.46 9.93 -7.09
CA PRO A 270 11.19 9.44 -7.60
C PRO A 270 11.24 9.26 -9.12
N ARG A 271 10.53 8.25 -9.60
CA ARG A 271 10.40 7.86 -11.00
C ARG A 271 8.95 8.08 -11.45
N GLY A 272 8.52 9.34 -11.47
CA GLY A 272 7.23 9.73 -12.05
C GLY A 272 7.20 9.57 -13.57
N LEU A 273 6.00 9.52 -14.17
CA LEU A 273 5.84 9.35 -15.62
C LEU A 273 5.93 10.70 -16.35
N LYS A 274 6.89 10.81 -17.26
CA LYS A 274 7.10 11.99 -18.14
C LYS A 274 6.45 11.81 -19.51
N TRP A 275 5.49 10.90 -19.62
CA TRP A 275 4.80 10.60 -20.87
C TRP A 275 4.06 11.83 -21.38
N ARG A 276 4.37 12.22 -22.61
CA ARG A 276 3.67 13.29 -23.33
C ARG A 276 2.57 12.69 -24.21
N ARG A 277 1.68 13.53 -24.72
CA ARG A 277 0.57 13.16 -25.63
C ARG A 277 0.97 12.13 -26.71
N LYS A 278 2.13 12.31 -27.35
CA LYS A 278 2.64 11.39 -28.38
C LYS A 278 2.79 9.94 -27.89
N VAL A 279 3.18 9.72 -26.64
CA VAL A 279 3.25 8.38 -26.05
C VAL A 279 1.86 7.77 -25.98
N TYR A 280 0.88 8.49 -25.43
CA TYR A 280 -0.51 8.02 -25.35
C TYR A 280 -1.15 7.80 -26.73
N GLU A 281 -0.78 8.58 -27.75
CA GLU A 281 -1.23 8.38 -29.13
C GLU A 281 -0.69 7.09 -29.76
N GLN A 282 0.51 6.67 -29.35
CA GLN A 282 1.14 5.42 -29.80
C GLN A 282 0.61 4.18 -29.05
N LEU A 283 0.20 4.37 -27.80
CA LEU A 283 -0.39 3.31 -26.98
C LEU A 283 -1.89 3.19 -27.27
N ASN A 284 -2.49 2.04 -26.98
CA ASN A 284 -3.94 1.88 -27.01
C ASN A 284 -4.66 2.60 -25.85
N ALA A 285 -4.28 3.86 -25.59
CA ALA A 285 -4.84 4.67 -24.53
C ALA A 285 -6.28 5.11 -24.85
N PRO A 286 -7.14 5.23 -23.82
CA PRO A 286 -8.45 5.88 -23.91
C PRO A 286 -8.40 7.28 -24.52
N VAL A 287 -9.50 7.68 -25.14
CA VAL A 287 -9.65 9.00 -25.79
C VAL A 287 -9.41 10.15 -24.81
N ASN A 288 -9.91 10.04 -23.58
CA ASN A 288 -9.70 11.05 -22.53
C ASN A 288 -8.22 11.18 -22.14
N LEU A 289 -7.48 10.08 -21.99
CA LEU A 289 -6.04 10.14 -21.66
C LEU A 289 -5.21 10.70 -22.83
N LYS A 290 -5.61 10.44 -24.08
CA LYS A 290 -4.99 11.05 -25.27
C LYS A 290 -5.25 12.55 -25.35
N ALA A 291 -6.48 12.97 -25.06
CA ALA A 291 -6.89 14.38 -25.09
C ALA A 291 -6.24 15.18 -23.97
N GLN A 292 -6.22 14.63 -22.75
CA GLN A 292 -5.70 15.29 -21.56
C GLN A 292 -4.84 14.32 -20.72
N PRO A 293 -3.56 14.12 -21.11
CA PRO A 293 -2.63 13.33 -20.32
C PRO A 293 -2.49 13.87 -18.89
N PRO A 294 -2.54 13.01 -17.85
CA PRO A 294 -2.32 13.45 -16.49
C PRO A 294 -0.85 13.84 -16.28
N LYS A 295 -0.62 14.78 -15.36
CA LYS A 295 0.72 15.13 -14.90
C LYS A 295 1.08 14.19 -13.75
N LEU A 296 2.09 13.35 -13.96
CA LEU A 296 2.52 12.31 -13.03
C LEU A 296 4.04 12.35 -12.77
N ASP A 297 4.69 13.46 -13.12
CA ASP A 297 6.13 13.63 -12.94
C ASP A 297 6.48 14.04 -11.49
N ASN A 298 7.78 14.11 -11.20
CA ASN A 298 8.27 14.41 -9.85
C ASN A 298 7.78 15.77 -9.32
N SER A 299 7.52 16.75 -10.20
CA SER A 299 6.99 18.06 -9.77
C SER A 299 5.57 17.94 -9.19
N GLU A 300 4.82 16.91 -9.55
CA GLU A 300 3.52 16.60 -8.95
C GLU A 300 3.65 15.77 -7.68
N ILE A 301 4.64 14.87 -7.59
CA ILE A 301 4.96 14.09 -6.38
C ILE A 301 5.39 15.01 -5.24
N TYR A 302 6.24 16.00 -5.52
CA TYR A 302 6.75 16.93 -4.52
C TYR A 302 5.70 17.92 -3.98
N LYS A 303 4.50 17.96 -4.56
CA LYS A 303 3.38 18.72 -4.00
C LYS A 303 2.78 18.05 -2.77
N PHE A 304 3.12 16.80 -2.47
CA PHE A 304 2.65 16.13 -1.27
C PHE A 304 3.71 16.26 -0.18
N MET A 305 3.45 17.14 0.79
CA MET A 305 4.42 17.64 1.76
C MET A 305 4.70 16.65 2.90
N ILE A 306 5.35 15.54 2.54
CA ILE A 306 5.73 14.47 3.49
C ILE A 306 6.97 14.82 4.30
N GLY A 307 7.63 15.95 4.08
CA GLY A 307 8.82 16.36 4.84
C GLY A 307 8.50 17.11 6.13
N SER A 308 9.52 17.69 6.74
CA SER A 308 9.47 18.36 8.03
C SER A 308 8.82 19.75 7.99
N GLU A 309 8.33 20.18 6.83
CA GLU A 309 7.66 21.47 6.67
C GLU A 309 6.36 21.54 7.50
N SER A 310 6.01 22.73 7.99
CA SER A 310 4.75 22.94 8.71
C SER A 310 3.56 22.84 7.75
N ASP A 311 2.51 22.17 8.18
CA ASP A 311 1.23 22.13 7.48
C ASP A 311 0.09 22.31 8.48
N PRO A 312 -0.40 23.56 8.66
CA PRO A 312 -1.49 23.85 9.58
C PRO A 312 -2.77 23.09 9.27
N SER A 313 -2.95 22.54 8.07
CA SER A 313 -4.16 21.79 7.74
C SER A 313 -4.25 20.41 8.39
N LEU A 314 -3.14 19.94 8.97
CA LEU A 314 -3.07 18.72 9.75
C LEU A 314 -3.33 18.96 11.25
N THR A 315 -3.23 20.21 11.71
CA THR A 315 -3.30 20.59 13.13
C THR A 315 -4.47 21.52 13.46
N ASN A 316 -4.90 22.37 12.52
CA ASN A 316 -6.04 23.28 12.65
C ASN A 316 -7.38 22.55 12.46
N VAL A 317 -7.61 21.54 13.28
CA VAL A 317 -8.83 20.71 13.29
C VAL A 317 -9.34 20.55 14.72
N PRO A 318 -10.61 20.16 14.91
CA PRO A 318 -11.20 19.97 16.24
C PRO A 318 -10.41 19.02 17.14
N ASP A 319 -9.73 18.02 16.59
CA ASP A 319 -8.79 17.19 17.33
C ASP A 319 -7.60 16.78 16.44
N SER A 320 -6.38 16.78 16.96
CA SER A 320 -5.20 16.45 16.15
C SER A 320 -4.26 15.58 16.94
N ALA A 321 -3.93 14.42 16.37
CA ALA A 321 -3.02 13.47 16.98
C ALA A 321 -1.72 13.36 16.18
N LEU A 322 -0.60 13.40 16.88
CA LEU A 322 0.70 13.01 16.37
C LEU A 322 1.02 11.59 16.83
N VAL A 323 1.23 10.66 15.90
CA VAL A 323 1.60 9.27 16.20
C VAL A 323 2.99 8.98 15.63
N VAL A 324 3.97 8.77 16.50
CA VAL A 324 5.32 8.40 16.05
C VAL A 324 5.40 6.88 15.92
N ILE A 325 5.76 6.38 14.73
CA ILE A 325 5.96 4.96 14.46
C ILE A 325 7.46 4.69 14.42
N THR A 326 7.91 3.69 15.17
CA THR A 326 9.32 3.33 15.23
C THR A 326 9.50 1.83 15.41
N THR A 327 10.58 1.31 14.82
CA THR A 327 11.02 -0.07 15.04
C THR A 327 12.48 -0.10 15.49
N GLY A 328 12.86 -1.09 16.29
CA GLY A 328 14.28 -1.32 16.62
C GLY A 328 14.99 -0.18 17.38
N GLY A 329 16.22 0.17 16.98
CA GLY A 329 17.12 1.07 17.71
C GLY A 329 16.93 2.58 17.46
N GLU A 330 16.05 3.00 16.54
CA GLU A 330 15.84 4.42 16.21
C GLU A 330 14.86 5.14 17.15
N LYS A 331 14.20 4.38 18.04
CA LYS A 331 13.09 4.79 18.91
C LYS A 331 13.32 6.12 19.61
N ASP A 332 14.42 6.23 20.35
CA ASP A 332 14.68 7.39 21.21
C ASP A 332 14.90 8.67 20.38
N ARG A 333 15.72 8.58 19.33
CA ARG A 333 16.07 9.73 18.48
C ARG A 333 14.85 10.24 17.72
N LEU A 334 14.08 9.35 17.11
CA LEU A 334 12.91 9.70 16.30
C LEU A 334 11.82 10.32 17.18
N ILE A 335 11.43 9.65 18.27
CA ILE A 335 10.36 10.14 19.15
C ILE A 335 10.74 11.49 19.76
N ARG A 336 11.93 11.63 20.37
CA ARG A 336 12.35 12.92 20.95
C ARG A 336 12.38 14.03 19.91
N THR A 337 12.83 13.74 18.70
CA THR A 337 12.91 14.77 17.66
C THR A 337 11.53 15.19 17.18
N ALA A 338 10.65 14.22 16.91
CA ALA A 338 9.27 14.49 16.48
C ALA A 338 8.52 15.31 17.54
N LEU A 339 8.57 14.90 18.81
CA LEU A 339 7.88 15.61 19.89
C LEU A 339 8.45 17.00 20.14
N ARG A 340 9.77 17.16 20.18
CA ARG A 340 10.40 18.47 20.37
C ARG A 340 10.07 19.45 19.25
N LYS A 341 10.01 18.99 18.00
CA LYS A 341 9.76 19.87 16.84
C LYS A 341 8.27 20.13 16.61
N PHE A 342 7.43 19.12 16.82
CA PHE A 342 6.04 19.14 16.36
C PHE A 342 5.02 18.86 17.45
N GLY A 343 5.39 18.23 18.58
CA GLY A 343 4.44 17.76 19.59
C GLY A 343 3.50 18.84 20.11
N SER A 344 4.00 20.06 20.35
CA SER A 344 3.18 21.18 20.82
C SER A 344 2.14 21.71 19.81
N GLN A 345 2.21 21.28 18.55
CA GLN A 345 1.27 21.65 17.49
C GLN A 345 0.04 20.72 17.46
N PHE A 346 0.11 19.57 18.15
CA PHE A 346 -0.96 18.57 18.19
C PHE A 346 -1.61 18.54 19.58
N LYS A 347 -2.89 18.17 19.63
CA LYS A 347 -3.62 18.07 20.90
C LYS A 347 -3.27 16.83 21.69
N THR A 348 -2.91 15.75 21.00
CA THR A 348 -2.52 14.49 21.63
C THR A 348 -1.34 13.89 20.90
N THR A 349 -0.45 13.27 21.66
CA THR A 349 0.75 12.60 21.16
C THR A 349 0.70 11.13 21.54
N ALA A 350 1.08 10.27 20.61
CA ALA A 350 1.22 8.85 20.86
C ALA A 350 2.45 8.28 20.18
N ALA A 351 2.90 7.12 20.66
CA ALA A 351 3.94 6.35 20.00
C ALA A 351 3.45 4.92 19.76
N LEU A 352 3.68 4.42 18.55
CA LEU A 352 3.55 3.02 18.19
C LEU A 352 4.95 2.43 18.06
N VAL A 353 5.30 1.56 18.99
CA VAL A 353 6.65 1.02 19.14
C VAL A 353 6.64 -0.46 18.80
N VAL A 354 7.36 -0.85 17.75
CA VAL A 354 7.57 -2.24 17.36
C VAL A 354 8.96 -2.66 17.83
N GLY A 355 9.02 -3.45 18.89
CA GLY A 355 10.27 -3.88 19.49
C GLY A 355 10.23 -3.89 21.02
N LEU A 356 11.38 -4.12 21.66
CA LEU A 356 11.51 -4.09 23.13
C LEU A 356 11.12 -2.73 23.74
N ALA A 357 10.78 -2.71 25.04
CA ALA A 357 10.49 -1.49 25.79
C ALA A 357 11.67 -1.12 26.68
N ASP A 358 12.66 -0.51 26.06
CA ASP A 358 13.95 -0.18 26.65
C ASP A 358 14.09 1.31 26.99
N VAL A 359 13.12 2.15 26.58
CA VAL A 359 13.16 3.61 26.82
C VAL A 359 11.78 4.15 27.19
N ALA A 360 11.74 5.02 28.20
CA ALA A 360 10.52 5.77 28.55
C ALA A 360 10.13 6.70 27.39
N VAL A 361 8.88 6.56 26.93
CA VAL A 361 8.35 7.32 25.80
C VAL A 361 7.54 8.50 26.33
N PRO A 362 7.96 9.77 26.11
CA PRO A 362 7.28 10.94 26.69
C PRO A 362 6.09 11.37 25.81
N THR A 363 5.14 10.47 25.57
CA THR A 363 3.88 10.72 24.86
C THR A 363 2.68 10.52 25.78
N ASP A 364 1.54 11.08 25.42
CA ASP A 364 0.29 10.89 26.17
C ASP A 364 -0.15 9.42 26.17
N GLU A 365 0.06 8.73 25.04
CA GLU A 365 -0.24 7.31 24.86
C GLU A 365 0.94 6.53 24.28
N THR A 366 1.08 5.26 24.65
CA THR A 366 2.07 4.35 24.08
C THR A 366 1.46 2.99 23.73
N PHE A 367 1.68 2.56 22.49
CA PHE A 367 1.27 1.28 21.93
C PHE A 367 2.51 0.43 21.66
N LEU A 368 2.86 -0.39 22.64
CA LEU A 368 4.03 -1.28 22.56
C LEU A 368 3.64 -2.65 22.00
N PHE A 369 4.33 -3.03 20.93
CA PHE A 369 4.35 -4.37 20.37
C PHE A 369 5.70 -5.01 20.69
N PRO A 370 5.81 -5.74 21.83
CA PRO A 370 7.08 -6.29 22.25
C PRO A 370 7.47 -7.44 21.35
N CYS A 371 8.44 -7.21 20.46
CA CYS A 371 8.97 -8.23 19.55
C CYS A 371 10.48 -8.15 19.38
N SER A 372 11.10 -9.30 19.18
CA SER A 372 12.47 -9.40 18.67
C SER A 372 12.35 -9.74 17.19
N LEU A 373 12.65 -8.77 16.32
CA LEU A 373 12.61 -8.97 14.88
C LEU A 373 13.99 -9.40 14.40
N ALA A 374 14.04 -10.38 13.51
CA ALA A 374 15.30 -10.78 12.90
C ALA A 374 15.80 -9.68 11.95
N ASP A 375 17.10 -9.36 12.04
CA ASP A 375 17.74 -8.54 11.03
C ASP A 375 17.89 -9.33 9.73
N SER A 376 17.71 -8.62 8.62
CA SER A 376 17.78 -9.20 7.27
C SER A 376 18.19 -8.11 6.27
N PRO A 377 18.78 -8.46 5.12
CA PRO A 377 19.34 -7.49 4.18
C PRO A 377 18.34 -6.45 3.67
N LEU A 378 17.06 -6.83 3.52
CA LEU A 378 15.98 -5.95 3.10
C LEU A 378 15.12 -5.50 4.29
N GLN A 379 15.52 -5.80 5.54
CA GLN A 379 14.74 -5.57 6.75
C GLN A 379 13.30 -6.14 6.64
N LEU A 380 13.15 -7.27 5.93
CA LEU A 380 11.86 -7.84 5.54
C LEU A 380 10.91 -8.02 6.74
N TRP A 381 11.44 -8.46 7.88
CA TRP A 381 10.68 -8.70 9.11
C TRP A 381 10.15 -7.42 9.77
N HIS A 382 10.91 -6.33 9.67
CA HIS A 382 10.50 -5.02 10.19
C HIS A 382 9.38 -4.44 9.33
N HIS A 383 9.52 -4.49 8.00
CA HIS A 383 8.47 -4.08 7.08
C HIS A 383 7.19 -4.92 7.25
N LEU A 384 7.31 -6.26 7.34
CA LEU A 384 6.16 -7.14 7.56
C LEU A 384 5.44 -6.84 8.89
N ALA A 385 6.19 -6.60 9.97
CA ALA A 385 5.60 -6.26 11.26
C ALA A 385 4.83 -4.94 11.21
N VAL A 386 5.45 -3.87 10.67
CA VAL A 386 4.79 -2.56 10.53
C VAL A 386 3.56 -2.67 9.64
N LYS A 387 3.67 -3.35 8.49
CA LYS A 387 2.56 -3.59 7.57
C LYS A 387 1.40 -4.31 8.26
N LEU A 388 1.66 -5.42 8.95
CA LEU A 388 0.63 -6.21 9.62
C LEU A 388 -0.07 -5.40 10.72
N ILE A 389 0.69 -4.66 11.54
CA ILE A 389 0.13 -3.82 12.59
C ILE A 389 -0.73 -2.70 11.99
N LEU A 390 -0.21 -1.95 11.02
CA LEU A 390 -0.92 -0.81 10.43
C LEU A 390 -2.14 -1.23 9.63
N ASN A 391 -2.04 -2.29 8.83
CA ASN A 391 -3.19 -2.79 8.07
C ASN A 391 -4.29 -3.31 8.99
N THR A 392 -3.93 -3.96 10.12
CA THR A 392 -4.92 -4.40 11.12
C THR A 392 -5.54 -3.21 11.84
N LEU A 393 -4.72 -2.27 12.31
CA LEU A 393 -5.16 -1.04 12.98
C LEU A 393 -6.11 -0.24 12.09
N SER A 394 -5.68 0.13 10.88
CA SER A 394 -6.46 0.96 9.98
C SER A 394 -7.77 0.30 9.57
N THR A 395 -7.75 -1.01 9.33
CA THR A 395 -8.96 -1.77 9.01
C THR A 395 -9.91 -1.86 10.19
N ALA A 396 -9.42 -2.19 11.39
CA ALA A 396 -10.24 -2.28 12.59
C ALA A 396 -10.85 -0.92 12.96
N THR A 397 -10.10 0.19 12.77
CA THR A 397 -10.62 1.54 12.96
C THR A 397 -11.81 1.78 12.04
N MET A 398 -11.68 1.44 10.75
CA MET A 398 -12.73 1.68 9.77
C MET A 398 -13.95 0.75 9.94
N VAL A 399 -13.74 -0.46 10.43
CA VAL A 399 -14.83 -1.34 10.91
C VAL A 399 -15.61 -0.63 12.02
N ARG A 400 -14.93 -0.07 13.03
CA ARG A 400 -15.59 0.69 14.11
C ARG A 400 -16.27 1.99 13.62
N MET A 401 -15.73 2.61 12.58
CA MET A 401 -16.34 3.76 11.90
C MET A 401 -17.55 3.38 11.02
N GLY A 402 -17.97 2.10 10.99
CA GLY A 402 -19.15 1.65 10.24
C GLY A 402 -18.91 1.52 8.73
N ARG A 403 -17.65 1.39 8.29
CA ARG A 403 -17.29 1.29 6.86
C ARG A 403 -17.41 -0.12 6.29
N VAL A 404 -17.71 -1.10 7.14
CA VAL A 404 -17.76 -2.53 6.82
C VAL A 404 -19.07 -3.12 7.36
N ILE A 405 -19.76 -3.94 6.55
CA ILE A 405 -20.94 -4.71 6.96
C ILE A 405 -20.59 -6.19 6.91
N GLY A 406 -20.73 -6.89 8.04
CA GLY A 406 -20.21 -8.26 8.19
C GLY A 406 -18.69 -8.25 7.98
N ASN A 407 -18.23 -8.89 6.90
CA ASN A 407 -16.84 -8.84 6.45
C ASN A 407 -16.67 -8.13 5.09
N ALA A 408 -17.67 -7.40 4.60
CA ALA A 408 -17.65 -6.75 3.30
C ALA A 408 -17.42 -5.24 3.41
N MET A 409 -16.48 -4.71 2.61
CA MET A 409 -16.27 -3.27 2.49
C MET A 409 -17.35 -2.68 1.60
N VAL A 410 -18.36 -2.10 2.24
CA VAL A 410 -19.49 -1.47 1.52
C VAL A 410 -19.24 0.01 1.23
N TRP A 411 -18.19 0.60 1.82
CA TRP A 411 -17.74 1.96 1.53
C TRP A 411 -16.69 1.98 0.43
N LEU A 412 -17.15 1.81 -0.82
CA LEU A 412 -16.30 1.86 -2.02
C LEU A 412 -16.90 2.77 -3.07
N SER A 413 -16.05 3.45 -3.82
CA SER A 413 -16.44 4.26 -4.97
C SER A 413 -16.35 3.42 -6.25
N PRO A 414 -17.48 3.15 -6.95
CA PRO A 414 -17.47 2.36 -8.19
C PRO A 414 -16.92 3.17 -9.38
N SER A 415 -15.61 3.34 -9.47
CA SER A 415 -14.97 4.15 -10.52
C SER A 415 -14.64 3.38 -11.80
N ASN A 416 -14.66 2.05 -11.78
CA ASN A 416 -14.37 1.22 -12.94
C ASN A 416 -15.27 -0.02 -13.01
N LYS A 417 -15.22 -0.74 -14.14
CA LYS A 417 -16.06 -1.93 -14.38
C LYS A 417 -15.93 -2.99 -13.28
N LYS A 418 -14.72 -3.21 -12.77
CA LYS A 418 -14.45 -4.17 -11.68
C LYS A 418 -15.15 -3.75 -10.38
N LEU A 419 -15.09 -2.47 -10.04
CA LEU A 419 -15.71 -1.92 -8.83
C LEU A 419 -17.23 -1.80 -8.96
N ILE A 420 -17.77 -1.53 -10.15
CA ILE A 420 -19.22 -1.54 -10.43
C ILE A 420 -19.78 -2.96 -10.26
N ASP A 421 -19.15 -3.98 -10.86
CA ASP A 421 -19.57 -5.37 -10.68
C ASP A 421 -19.48 -5.79 -9.20
N ARG A 422 -18.38 -5.44 -8.53
CA ARG A 422 -18.20 -5.70 -7.09
C ARG A 422 -19.29 -5.02 -6.27
N GLY A 423 -19.57 -3.74 -6.50
CA GLY A 423 -20.61 -2.99 -5.80
C GLY A 423 -21.98 -3.63 -5.96
N SER A 424 -22.34 -4.03 -7.18
CA SER A 424 -23.61 -4.70 -7.48
C SER A 424 -23.72 -6.06 -6.79
N ARG A 425 -22.64 -6.87 -6.80
CA ARG A 425 -22.62 -8.14 -6.04
C ARG A 425 -22.76 -7.93 -4.54
N LEU A 426 -22.10 -6.92 -3.99
CA LEU A 426 -22.19 -6.59 -2.57
C LEU A 426 -23.62 -6.20 -2.21
N ILE A 427 -24.27 -5.33 -2.98
CA ILE A 427 -25.67 -4.96 -2.75
C ILE A 427 -26.56 -6.20 -2.78
N ALA A 428 -26.45 -7.03 -3.82
CA ALA A 428 -27.25 -8.26 -3.95
C ALA A 428 -27.02 -9.21 -2.76
N GLN A 429 -25.76 -9.43 -2.36
CA GLN A 429 -25.42 -10.29 -1.23
C GLN A 429 -25.94 -9.76 0.11
N GLN A 430 -25.84 -8.44 0.35
CA GLN A 430 -26.19 -7.83 1.63
C GLN A 430 -27.69 -7.58 1.80
N THR A 431 -28.45 -7.56 0.71
CA THR A 431 -29.91 -7.29 0.70
C THR A 431 -30.72 -8.53 0.31
N GLY A 432 -30.12 -9.51 -0.36
CA GLY A 432 -30.81 -10.67 -0.93
C GLY A 432 -31.70 -10.34 -2.13
N CYS A 433 -31.47 -9.21 -2.81
CA CYS A 433 -32.14 -8.92 -4.09
C CYS A 433 -31.41 -9.58 -5.27
N SER A 434 -32.01 -9.54 -6.45
CA SER A 434 -31.36 -10.01 -7.68
C SER A 434 -30.18 -9.09 -8.07
N TYR A 435 -29.21 -9.62 -8.82
CA TYR A 435 -28.10 -8.80 -9.34
C TYR A 435 -28.59 -7.64 -10.22
N GLU A 436 -29.66 -7.83 -10.98
CA GLU A 436 -30.28 -6.80 -11.81
C GLU A 436 -30.83 -5.65 -10.94
N GLN A 437 -31.62 -5.96 -9.91
CA GLN A 437 -32.11 -4.96 -8.96
C GLN A 437 -30.97 -4.25 -8.24
N ALA A 438 -29.93 -4.98 -7.84
CA ALA A 438 -28.75 -4.41 -7.23
C ALA A 438 -28.00 -3.44 -8.17
N CYS A 439 -27.91 -3.77 -9.46
CA CYS A 439 -27.31 -2.89 -10.46
C CYS A 439 -28.11 -1.60 -10.63
N ILE A 440 -29.45 -1.69 -10.72
CA ILE A 440 -30.32 -0.53 -10.84
C ILE A 440 -30.15 0.39 -9.61
N ALA A 441 -30.29 -0.17 -8.40
CA ALA A 441 -30.15 0.57 -7.16
C ALA A 441 -28.76 1.22 -7.01
N LEU A 442 -27.70 0.55 -7.48
CA LEU A 442 -26.35 1.12 -7.48
C LEU A 442 -26.27 2.37 -8.36
N HIS A 443 -26.82 2.32 -9.59
CA HIS A 443 -26.74 3.46 -10.52
C HIS A 443 -27.59 4.64 -10.03
N GLU A 444 -28.78 4.37 -9.49
CA GLU A 444 -29.62 5.40 -8.85
C GLU A 444 -28.89 6.07 -7.67
N ALA A 445 -28.26 5.27 -6.81
CA ALA A 445 -27.45 5.79 -5.72
C ALA A 445 -26.24 6.59 -6.22
N MET A 446 -25.60 6.17 -7.32
CA MET A 446 -24.48 6.91 -7.91
C MET A 446 -24.91 8.28 -8.43
N GLU A 447 -26.02 8.36 -9.18
CA GLU A 447 -26.57 9.61 -9.69
C GLU A 447 -26.93 10.58 -8.56
N GLU A 448 -27.52 10.06 -7.48
CA GLU A 448 -27.85 10.86 -6.32
C GLU A 448 -26.61 11.43 -5.64
N VAL A 449 -25.62 10.57 -5.38
CA VAL A 449 -24.37 10.99 -4.76
C VAL A 449 -23.70 12.08 -5.61
N GLU A 450 -23.69 11.93 -6.93
CA GLU A 450 -23.17 12.95 -7.85
C GLU A 450 -23.95 14.26 -7.76
N SER A 451 -25.29 14.21 -7.74
CA SER A 451 -26.15 15.40 -7.65
C SER A 451 -26.08 16.12 -6.29
N GLY A 452 -25.80 15.37 -5.21
CA GLY A 452 -25.78 15.84 -3.83
C GLY A 452 -24.41 16.33 -3.35
N GLN A 453 -23.36 16.22 -4.16
CA GLN A 453 -22.00 16.59 -3.76
C GLN A 453 -21.90 18.08 -3.38
N ARG A 454 -21.69 18.33 -2.09
CA ARG A 454 -21.38 19.67 -1.57
C ARG A 454 -19.90 19.78 -1.27
N GLN A 455 -19.33 20.93 -1.63
CA GLN A 455 -17.91 21.19 -1.48
C GLN A 455 -17.47 21.10 -0.01
N GLY A 456 -16.42 20.32 0.26
CA GLY A 456 -15.86 20.16 1.60
C GLY A 456 -16.59 19.16 2.52
N GLN A 457 -17.64 18.49 2.04
CA GLN A 457 -18.30 17.41 2.77
C GLN A 457 -17.78 16.04 2.34
N GLU A 458 -17.89 15.07 3.24
CA GLU A 458 -17.61 13.68 2.92
C GLU A 458 -18.64 13.16 1.91
N VAL A 459 -18.16 12.42 0.91
CA VAL A 459 -18.99 11.80 -0.12
C VAL A 459 -19.45 10.44 0.39
N PRO A 460 -20.77 10.19 0.55
CA PRO A 460 -21.25 8.89 0.98
C PRO A 460 -21.00 7.82 -0.08
N SER A 461 -20.90 6.57 0.34
CA SER A 461 -20.76 5.43 -0.57
C SER A 461 -22.08 5.13 -1.30
N PRO A 462 -22.11 5.13 -2.65
CA PRO A 462 -23.29 4.70 -3.40
C PRO A 462 -23.72 3.26 -3.06
N VAL A 463 -22.75 2.38 -2.80
CA VAL A 463 -23.01 0.98 -2.42
C VAL A 463 -23.69 0.90 -1.06
N ALA A 464 -23.20 1.67 -0.08
CA ALA A 464 -23.79 1.69 1.27
C ALA A 464 -25.20 2.30 1.23
N LEU A 465 -25.39 3.39 0.48
CA LEU A 465 -26.68 4.04 0.28
C LEU A 465 -27.72 3.11 -0.35
N ALA A 466 -27.34 2.37 -1.40
CA ALA A 466 -28.22 1.39 -2.04
C ALA A 466 -28.61 0.25 -1.10
N ILE A 467 -27.67 -0.23 -0.26
CA ILE A 467 -27.96 -1.28 0.75
C ILE A 467 -28.95 -0.76 1.79
N GLU A 468 -28.77 0.46 2.28
CA GLU A 468 -29.64 1.06 3.30
C GLU A 468 -31.09 1.17 2.80
N ARG A 469 -31.28 1.67 1.57
CA ARG A 469 -32.61 1.79 0.94
C ARG A 469 -33.34 0.47 0.82
N LEU A 470 -32.69 -0.51 0.20
CA LEU A 470 -33.28 -1.81 -0.05
C LEU A 470 -33.58 -2.58 1.24
N ARG A 471 -32.88 -2.26 2.34
CA ARG A 471 -33.22 -2.80 3.67
C ARG A 471 -34.41 -2.09 4.30
N GLY A 472 -34.46 -0.75 4.21
CA GLY A 472 -35.60 0.04 4.71
C GLY A 472 -36.92 -0.34 4.04
N GLU A 473 -36.92 -0.52 2.72
CA GLU A 473 -38.11 -0.94 1.96
C GLU A 473 -38.65 -2.32 2.38
N ARG A 474 -37.79 -3.22 2.87
CA ARG A 474 -38.19 -4.54 3.37
C ARG A 474 -38.72 -4.54 4.80
N GLU A 475 -38.33 -3.55 5.60
CA GLU A 475 -38.84 -3.41 6.97
C GLU A 475 -40.23 -2.76 6.98
N GLU A 476 -40.57 -2.00 5.93
CA GLU A 476 -41.88 -1.37 5.73
C GLU A 476 -42.90 -2.27 5.00
N SER A 477 -42.44 -3.31 4.27
CA SER A 477 -43.27 -4.29 3.53
C SER A 477 -43.58 -5.54 4.35
#